data_AF-A0A127B1T6-F1
#
_entry.id   AF-A0A127B1T6-F1
#
_cell.length_a   1.000
_cell.length_b   1.000
_cell.length_c   1.000
_cell.angle_alpha   90.00
_cell.angle_beta   90.00
_cell.angle_gamma   90.00
#
_symmetry.space_group_name_H-M   'P 1'
#
loop_
_entity.id
_entity.type
_entity.pdbx_description
1 polymer ?
#
loop_
_entity_poly.entity_id
_entity_poly.type
_entity_poly.pdbx_seq_one_letter_code
_entity_poly.pdbx_strand_id
1 'polypeptide(L)'
;MSGSASEENHHSDCEKVVDVFEKWLEGKASEADEEFLAEQADECSPCFESIDKQKQFVQFLNNALRRPGTPASLVDTIKTKIHHSA
;
A
#
# COMPACT_ATOMS: atom_id res chain seq x y z
N MET A 1 1.96 30.64 4.16
CA MET A 1 2.67 30.45 5.43
C MET A 1 1.72 29.79 6.40
N SER A 2 2.07 28.57 6.81
CA SER A 2 1.78 27.91 8.09
C SER A 2 0.33 27.61 8.49
N GLY A 3 0.04 26.30 8.53
CA GLY A 3 -1.05 25.69 9.25
C GLY A 3 -0.69 24.24 9.58
N SER A 4 0.38 24.04 10.36
CA SER A 4 0.67 22.76 11.03
C SER A 4 -0.48 22.43 11.96
N ALA A 5 -1.14 21.30 11.72
CA ALA A 5 -2.07 20.71 12.66
C ALA A 5 -1.57 19.32 13.02
N SER A 6 -1.17 19.20 14.30
CA SER A 6 -0.95 17.98 15.06
C SER A 6 0.40 17.26 14.87
N GLU A 7 1.43 17.89 15.44
CA GLU A 7 2.54 17.19 16.09
C GLU A 7 2.00 16.41 17.30
N GLU A 8 1.73 15.12 17.13
CA GLU A 8 1.57 14.18 18.24
C GLU A 8 2.56 13.02 18.04
N ASN A 9 3.78 13.24 18.55
CA ASN A 9 4.77 12.26 19.02
C ASN A 9 4.70 10.84 18.42
N HIS A 10 5.24 10.64 17.21
CA HIS A 10 5.52 9.30 16.72
C HIS A 10 6.92 8.89 17.18
N HIS A 11 6.97 7.87 18.03
CA HIS A 11 8.18 7.25 18.54
C HIS A 11 8.97 6.51 17.43
N SER A 12 8.35 6.32 16.27
CA SER A 12 8.90 5.65 15.08
C SER A 12 9.49 6.64 14.07
N ASP A 13 10.69 6.36 13.55
CA ASP A 13 11.26 7.06 12.38
C ASP A 13 10.42 6.75 11.11
N CYS A 14 9.41 7.58 10.83
CA CYS A 14 8.48 7.36 9.71
C CYS A 14 9.19 7.25 8.35
N GLU A 15 10.27 8.00 8.12
CA GLU A 15 11.08 7.92 6.89
C GLU A 15 11.70 6.53 6.73
N LYS A 16 12.20 5.95 7.84
CA LYS A 16 12.79 4.61 7.85
C LYS A 16 11.75 3.53 7.59
N VAL A 17 10.53 3.67 8.12
CA VAL A 17 9.42 2.74 7.85
C VAL A 17 9.07 2.74 6.36
N VAL A 18 9.00 3.91 5.73
CA VAL A 18 8.72 4.03 4.29
C VAL A 18 9.82 3.35 3.46
N ASP A 19 11.10 3.63 3.75
CA ASP A 19 12.22 3.03 3.02
C ASP A 19 12.25 1.50 3.11
N VAL A 20 11.97 0.95 4.30
CA VAL A 20 11.95 -0.50 4.52
C VAL A 20 10.72 -1.13 3.84
N PHE A 21 9.57 -0.44 3.87
CA PHE A 21 8.36 -0.90 3.21
C PHE A 21 8.49 -0.91 1.67
N GLU A 22 9.18 0.06 1.08
CA GLU A 22 9.53 0.05 -0.34
C GLU A 22 10.38 -1.17 -0.71
N LYS A 23 11.41 -1.48 0.07
CA LYS A 23 12.23 -2.68 -0.14
C LYS A 23 11.41 -3.97 -0.05
N TRP A 24 10.45 -4.02 0.87
CA TRP A 24 9.55 -5.16 1.02
C TRP A 24 8.66 -5.34 -0.21
N LEU A 25 8.07 -4.26 -0.73
CA LEU A 25 7.27 -4.32 -1.97
C LEU A 25 8.08 -4.69 -3.21
N GLU A 26 9.35 -4.30 -3.27
CA GLU A 26 10.26 -4.71 -4.35
C GLU A 26 10.71 -6.17 -4.25
N GLY A 27 10.34 -6.89 -3.18
CA GLY A 27 10.76 -8.27 -2.91
C GLY A 27 12.24 -8.37 -2.51
N LYS A 28 12.81 -7.28 -1.99
CA LYS A 28 14.23 -7.17 -1.58
C LYS A 28 14.42 -7.02 -0.08
N ALA A 29 13.34 -7.07 0.70
CA ALA A 29 13.42 -7.03 2.16
C ALA A 29 14.11 -8.28 2.70
N SER A 30 14.90 -8.08 3.75
CA SER A 30 15.44 -9.16 4.58
C SER A 30 14.43 -9.56 5.66
N GLU A 31 14.66 -10.70 6.31
CA GLU A 31 13.82 -11.15 7.43
C GLU A 31 13.78 -10.12 8.57
N ALA A 32 14.88 -9.42 8.83
CA ALA A 32 14.95 -8.34 9.81
C ALA A 32 14.15 -7.09 9.40
N ASP A 33 14.02 -6.83 8.10
CA ASP A 33 13.17 -5.75 7.58
C ASP A 33 11.68 -6.07 7.78
N GLU A 34 11.30 -7.34 7.62
CA GLU A 34 9.94 -7.81 7.87
C GLU A 34 9.58 -7.77 9.36
N GLU A 35 10.49 -8.21 10.24
CA GLU A 35 10.32 -8.10 11.70
C GLU A 35 10.18 -6.64 12.13
N PHE A 36 11.01 -5.74 11.59
CA PHE A 36 10.91 -4.31 11.87
C PHE A 36 9.56 -3.71 11.45
N LEU A 37 9.06 -4.09 10.25
CA LEU A 37 7.74 -3.64 9.80
C LEU A 37 6.60 -4.22 10.66
N ALA A 38 6.74 -5.45 11.14
CA ALA A 38 5.75 -6.08 12.03
C ALA A 38 5.69 -5.39 13.40
N GLU A 39 6.84 -5.07 14.00
CA GLU A 39 6.91 -4.33 15.27
C GLU A 39 6.32 -2.92 15.14
N GLN A 40 6.51 -2.27 13.99
CA GLN A 40 6.06 -0.91 13.75
C GLN A 40 4.62 -0.81 13.20
N ALA A 41 4.00 -1.94 12.85
CA ALA A 41 2.65 -1.98 12.28
C ALA A 41 1.60 -1.39 13.23
N ASP A 42 1.70 -1.70 14.53
CA ASP A 42 0.76 -1.22 15.55
C ASP A 42 0.94 0.29 15.82
N GLU A 43 2.18 0.78 15.86
CA GLU A 43 2.49 2.21 16.03
C GLU A 43 2.10 3.03 14.79
N CYS A 44 2.21 2.45 13.59
CA CYS A 44 1.83 3.10 12.34
C CYS A 44 0.33 2.99 12.02
N SER A 45 -0.40 2.07 12.66
CA SER A 45 -1.85 1.86 12.46
C SER A 45 -2.68 3.16 12.49
N PRO A 46 -2.50 4.07 13.47
CA PRO A 46 -3.25 5.34 13.51
C PRO A 46 -2.94 6.29 12.34
N CYS A 47 -1.75 6.18 11.73
CA CYS A 47 -1.43 6.95 10.53
C CYS A 47 -2.28 6.51 9.33
N PHE A 48 -2.63 5.23 9.24
CA PHE A 48 -3.45 4.69 8.15
C PHE A 48 -4.95 4.95 8.32
N GLU A 49 -5.40 5.33 9.53
CA GLU A 49 -6.79 5.71 9.79
C GLU A 49 -7.15 7.08 9.20
N SER A 50 -6.16 7.94 8.90
CA SER A 50 -6.42 9.19 8.18
C SER A 50 -6.68 8.91 6.69
N ILE A 51 -7.87 9.30 6.22
CA ILE A 51 -8.35 9.08 4.84
C ILE A 51 -7.33 9.56 3.80
N ASP A 52 -6.61 10.64 4.07
CA ASP A 52 -5.64 11.20 3.13
C ASP A 52 -4.35 10.37 3.06
N LYS A 53 -3.85 9.85 4.18
CA LYS A 53 -2.71 8.90 4.15
C LYS A 53 -3.13 7.55 3.59
N GLN A 54 -4.37 7.11 3.83
CA GLN A 54 -4.93 5.91 3.20
C GLN A 54 -4.97 6.06 1.67
N LYS A 55 -5.38 7.23 1.15
CA LYS A 55 -5.34 7.53 -0.29
C LYS A 55 -3.92 7.55 -0.84
N GLN A 56 -2.96 8.14 -0.12
CA GLN A 56 -1.55 8.13 -0.51
C GLN A 56 -0.99 6.71 -0.55
N PHE A 57 -1.32 5.88 0.44
CA PHE A 57 -0.94 4.48 0.49
C PHE A 57 -1.54 3.67 -0.68
N VAL A 58 -2.82 3.88 -0.99
CA VAL A 58 -3.46 3.25 -2.16
C VAL A 58 -2.82 3.71 -3.47
N GLN A 59 -2.47 4.99 -3.62
CA GLN A 59 -1.74 5.48 -4.79
C GLN A 59 -0.36 4.83 -4.89
N PHE A 60 0.36 4.76 -3.78
CA PHE A 60 1.67 4.11 -3.68
C PHE A 60 1.60 2.62 -4.07
N LEU A 61 0.64 1.87 -3.53
CA LEU A 61 0.41 0.47 -3.93
C LEU A 61 0.09 0.33 -5.42
N ASN A 62 -0.75 1.21 -5.98
CA ASN A 62 -1.05 1.18 -7.42
C ASN A 62 0.17 1.49 -8.30
N ASN A 63 1.15 2.25 -7.79
CA ASN A 63 2.37 2.60 -8.50
C ASN A 63 3.43 1.49 -8.37
N ALA A 64 3.58 0.92 -7.17
CA ALA A 64 4.56 -0.13 -6.88
C ALA A 64 4.14 -1.48 -7.48
N LEU A 65 2.84 -1.80 -7.42
CA LEU A 65 2.30 -3.03 -8.00
C LEU A 65 2.07 -2.82 -9.50
N ARG A 66 2.96 -3.35 -10.33
CA ARG A 66 2.69 -3.49 -11.77
C ARG A 66 1.44 -4.34 -11.94
N ARG A 67 0.32 -3.71 -12.30
CA ARG A 67 -0.89 -4.44 -12.72
C ARG A 67 -0.53 -5.25 -13.96
N PRO A 68 -0.50 -6.60 -13.90
CA PRO A 68 -0.30 -7.39 -15.11
C PRO A 68 -1.40 -7.04 -16.10
N GLY A 69 -1.02 -6.75 -17.35
CA GLY A 69 -1.96 -6.40 -18.40
C GLY A 69 -3.07 -7.44 -18.47
N THR A 70 -4.31 -7.00 -18.33
CA THR A 70 -5.45 -7.91 -18.43
C THR A 70 -5.50 -8.50 -19.84
N PRO A 71 -5.59 -9.83 -20.01
CA PRO A 71 -5.70 -10.43 -21.32
C PRO A 71 -6.90 -9.84 -22.07
N ALA A 72 -6.70 -9.42 -23.33
CA ALA A 72 -7.77 -8.81 -24.13
C ALA A 72 -9.00 -9.73 -24.26
N SER A 73 -8.77 -11.04 -24.24
CA SER A 73 -9.81 -12.08 -24.28
C SER A 73 -10.62 -12.24 -22.99
N LEU A 74 -10.19 -11.66 -21.87
CA LEU A 74 -10.87 -11.82 -20.57
C LEU A 74 -12.25 -11.14 -20.60
N VAL A 75 -12.33 -9.96 -21.21
CA VAL A 75 -13.59 -9.21 -21.36
C VAL A 75 -14.59 -10.00 -22.20
N ASP A 76 -14.14 -10.57 -23.31
CA ASP A 76 -15.00 -11.38 -24.19
C ASP A 76 -15.46 -12.66 -23.49
N THR A 77 -14.57 -13.29 -22.70
CA THR A 77 -14.89 -14.48 -21.91
C THR A 77 -15.95 -14.19 -20.84
N ILE A 78 -15.84 -13.05 -20.14
CA ILE A 78 -16.83 -12.62 -19.13
C ILE A 78 -18.18 -12.37 -19.79
N LYS A 79 -18.23 -11.62 -20.90
CA LYS A 79 -19.48 -11.36 -21.64
C LYS A 79 -20.14 -12.65 -22.08
N THR A 80 -19.37 -13.58 -22.63
CA THR A 80 -19.88 -14.87 -23.09
C THR A 80 -20.52 -15.66 -21.95
N LYS A 81 -19.89 -15.68 -20.77
CA LYS A 81 -20.45 -16.37 -19.59
C LYS A 81 -21.74 -15.71 -19.06
N ILE A 82 -21.82 -14.37 -19.05
CA ILE A 82 -23.03 -13.66 -18.63
C ILE A 82 -24.19 -13.98 -19.58
N HIS A 83 -23.95 -13.95 -20.89
CA HIS A 83 -24.98 -14.22 -21.89
C HIS A 83 -25.37 -15.71 -21.99
N HIS A 84 -24.52 -16.63 -21.54
CA HIS A 84 -24.85 -18.07 -21.46
C HIS A 84 -25.63 -18.44 -20.19
N SER A 85 -25.75 -17.51 -19.23
CA SER A 85 -26.46 -17.70 -17.96
C SER A 85 -27.88 -17.11 -17.98
N ALA A 86 -28.35 -16.65 -19.15
CA ALA A 86 -29.69 -16.10 -19.40
C ALA A 86 -30.41 -16.98 -20.42
#